data_AF-A0A9W7FLE8-F1
#
_entry.id   AF-A0A9W7FLE8-F1
#
_cell.length_a   1.000
_cell.length_b   1.000
_cell.length_c   1.000
_cell.angle_alpha   90.00
_cell.angle_beta   90.00
_cell.angle_gamma   90.00
#
_symmetry.space_group_name_H-M   'P 1'
#
loop_
_entity.id
_entity.type
_entity.pdbx_description
1 polymer ?
#
loop_
_entity_poly.entity_id
_entity_poly.type
_entity_poly.pdbx_seq_one_letter_code
_entity_poly.pdbx_strand_id
1 'polypeptide(L)'
;MEGDDFYLEPKLGNALVPIKTACSTKKQGPGWHEPTMASADAYQAFWTDVDGVLDQWGEMWKYVAERFKDRPEVLGIELINEPFAGDLYHHPLLMVPHPSPTNADAVNLQPAYDIIAAKIREADSDRLIFFDGVTWGDLGAGFTDTPNGDEKAVLGFHYYAPPQLDPTSGHAEFQFKAQKRVAKKLKSGMFLTETSQPDGKNVNFCSKGGIGDAADSSLTSWAGWEWKSFCREEEGSDIQVGEWGACKTGYSANWDGPEPSEEFQTSNGRTYAHFVAGEIEEMKYDVKTKDFELTYSVGEGEGVTEIYCRPEHYANGVNVVVEGNVVWEWDVGKLRVFVSSGEGARAGDVIKVKITNGI
;
A
#
# COMPACT_ATOMS: atom_id res chain seq x y z
N MET A 1 -23.55 16.06 -19.35
CA MET A 1 -22.52 15.46 -20.22
C MET A 1 -23.21 14.60 -21.27
N GLU A 2 -23.93 15.22 -22.21
CA GLU A 2 -24.28 14.57 -23.47
C GLU A 2 -23.29 15.12 -24.49
N GLY A 3 -22.37 14.27 -24.92
CA GLY A 3 -21.30 14.59 -25.86
C GLY A 3 -20.86 13.30 -26.54
N ASP A 4 -20.19 13.45 -27.68
CA ASP A 4 -19.82 12.41 -28.66
C ASP A 4 -19.10 11.15 -28.12
N ASP A 5 -18.84 11.07 -26.81
CA ASP A 5 -18.13 10.00 -26.13
C ASP A 5 -19.05 8.97 -25.42
N PHE A 6 -20.36 9.23 -25.33
CA PHE A 6 -21.33 8.35 -24.63
C PHE A 6 -22.61 8.11 -25.45
N TYR A 7 -23.25 6.96 -25.25
CA TYR A 7 -24.58 6.64 -25.78
C TYR A 7 -25.51 6.20 -24.65
N LEU A 8 -26.82 6.39 -24.83
CA LEU A 8 -27.82 5.83 -23.92
C LEU A 8 -28.04 4.36 -24.30
N GLU A 9 -27.76 3.43 -23.39
CA GLU A 9 -28.02 1.99 -23.58
C GLU A 9 -29.42 1.63 -23.07
N PRO A 10 -30.42 1.40 -23.95
CA PRO A 10 -31.80 1.18 -23.53
C PRO A 10 -31.99 -0.09 -22.71
N LYS A 11 -31.11 -1.10 -22.86
CA LYS A 11 -31.16 -2.33 -22.07
C LYS A 11 -30.68 -2.14 -20.63
N LEU A 12 -29.98 -1.04 -20.34
CA LEU A 12 -29.50 -0.67 -19.02
C LEU A 12 -30.30 0.51 -18.46
N GLY A 13 -31.61 0.57 -18.74
CA GLY A 13 -32.46 1.66 -18.25
C GLY A 13 -32.11 3.04 -18.82
N ASN A 14 -31.52 3.09 -20.02
CA ASN A 14 -30.96 4.30 -20.63
C ASN A 14 -29.75 4.89 -19.88
N ALA A 15 -28.94 4.05 -19.23
CA ALA A 15 -27.65 4.48 -18.68
C ALA A 15 -26.74 5.05 -19.78
N LEU A 16 -25.95 6.09 -19.45
CA LEU A 16 -24.92 6.64 -20.32
C LEU A 16 -23.69 5.74 -20.34
N VAL A 17 -23.50 4.97 -21.41
CA VAL A 17 -22.38 4.06 -21.59
C VAL A 17 -21.35 4.70 -22.54
N PRO A 18 -20.03 4.64 -22.24
CA PRO A 18 -19.01 5.13 -23.16
C PRO A 18 -19.09 4.40 -24.52
N ILE A 19 -18.99 5.12 -25.64
CA ILE A 19 -18.89 4.47 -26.94
C ILE A 19 -17.50 3.84 -27.12
N LYS A 20 -17.43 2.75 -27.89
CA LYS A 20 -16.17 2.02 -28.14
C LYS A 20 -15.02 2.94 -28.58
N THR A 21 -15.31 3.94 -29.42
CA THR A 21 -14.33 4.92 -29.88
C THR A 21 -13.79 5.78 -28.74
N ALA A 22 -14.62 6.19 -27.79
CA ALA A 22 -14.19 6.93 -26.62
C ALA A 22 -13.27 6.05 -25.75
N CYS A 23 -13.63 4.78 -25.55
CA CYS A 23 -12.79 3.84 -24.81
C CYS A 23 -11.42 3.61 -25.46
N SER A 24 -11.34 3.68 -26.79
CA SER A 24 -10.10 3.41 -27.53
C SER A 24 -9.27 4.64 -27.89
N THR A 25 -9.75 5.86 -27.61
CA THR A 25 -9.08 7.10 -28.03
C THR A 25 -8.88 8.12 -26.91
N LYS A 26 -9.54 7.94 -25.78
CA LYS A 26 -9.35 8.76 -24.58
C LYS A 26 -8.50 7.97 -23.60
N LYS A 27 -7.44 8.60 -23.08
CA LYS A 27 -6.62 8.01 -22.01
C LYS A 27 -7.54 7.62 -20.85
N GLN A 28 -7.66 6.32 -20.60
CA GLN A 28 -8.44 5.80 -19.49
C GLN A 28 -7.54 5.72 -18.27
N GLY A 29 -7.94 6.37 -17.18
CA GLY A 29 -7.26 6.29 -15.89
C GLY A 29 -8.22 6.57 -14.74
N PRO A 30 -7.82 6.26 -13.50
CA PRO A 30 -8.58 6.60 -12.30
C PRO A 30 -9.03 8.07 -12.32
N GLY A 31 -10.25 8.35 -11.87
CA GLY A 31 -10.86 9.68 -11.86
C GLY A 31 -11.50 10.18 -13.17
N TRP A 32 -11.30 9.53 -14.32
CA TRP A 32 -11.90 9.98 -15.59
C TRP A 32 -13.29 9.41 -15.88
N HIS A 33 -13.47 8.10 -15.72
CA HIS A 33 -14.75 7.43 -15.98
C HIS A 33 -15.53 7.10 -14.71
N GLU A 34 -14.86 6.97 -13.56
CA GLU A 34 -15.49 6.79 -12.25
C GLU A 34 -16.60 7.78 -11.94
N PRO A 35 -16.46 9.11 -12.19
CA PRO A 35 -17.53 10.05 -11.89
C PRO A 35 -18.64 10.08 -12.95
N THR A 36 -18.63 9.22 -13.99
CA THR A 36 -19.75 9.14 -14.94
C THR A 36 -20.99 8.59 -14.23
N MET A 37 -22.19 9.03 -14.64
CA MET A 37 -23.44 8.61 -14.02
C MET A 37 -23.59 7.07 -13.97
N ALA A 38 -23.32 6.39 -15.08
CA ALA A 38 -23.42 4.93 -15.14
C ALA A 38 -22.40 4.23 -14.22
N SER A 39 -21.17 4.76 -14.09
CA SER A 39 -20.18 4.17 -13.18
C SER A 39 -20.54 4.44 -11.72
N ALA A 40 -20.98 5.66 -11.41
CA ALA A 40 -21.46 6.03 -10.08
C ALA A 40 -22.66 5.16 -9.64
N ASP A 41 -23.63 4.94 -10.52
CA ASP A 41 -24.77 4.05 -10.29
C ASP A 41 -24.32 2.59 -10.09
N ALA A 42 -23.37 2.11 -10.89
CA ALA A 42 -22.84 0.75 -10.77
C ALA A 42 -22.10 0.54 -9.44
N TYR A 43 -21.25 1.49 -9.04
CA TYR A 43 -20.61 1.47 -7.71
C TYR A 43 -21.66 1.49 -6.61
N GLN A 44 -22.68 2.36 -6.70
CA GLN A 44 -23.71 2.41 -5.68
C GLN A 44 -24.49 1.10 -5.57
N ALA A 45 -24.85 0.49 -6.71
CA ALA A 45 -25.52 -0.80 -6.77
C ALA A 45 -24.66 -1.92 -6.18
N PHE A 46 -23.35 -1.86 -6.40
CA PHE A 46 -22.36 -2.75 -5.81
C PHE A 46 -22.30 -2.60 -4.29
N TRP A 47 -22.28 -1.38 -3.77
CA TRP A 47 -22.23 -1.12 -2.32
C TRP A 47 -23.54 -1.46 -1.58
N THR A 48 -24.70 -1.39 -2.24
CA THR A 48 -26.02 -1.60 -1.63
C THR A 48 -26.64 -2.96 -1.92
N ASP A 49 -25.83 -3.91 -2.43
CA ASP A 49 -26.23 -5.29 -2.72
C ASP A 49 -27.43 -5.41 -3.67
N VAL A 50 -27.52 -4.52 -4.68
CA VAL A 50 -28.56 -4.65 -5.71
C VAL A 50 -28.38 -5.99 -6.44
N ASP A 51 -29.49 -6.73 -6.53
CA ASP A 51 -29.55 -8.07 -7.12
C ASP A 51 -28.58 -9.10 -6.49
N GLY A 52 -28.11 -8.87 -5.26
CA GLY A 52 -27.24 -9.79 -4.53
C GLY A 52 -25.77 -9.76 -4.96
N VAL A 53 -25.33 -8.69 -5.63
CA VAL A 53 -23.96 -8.59 -6.17
C VAL A 53 -22.88 -8.53 -5.07
N LEU A 54 -23.16 -7.87 -3.94
CA LEU A 54 -22.24 -7.77 -2.82
C LEU A 54 -22.14 -9.13 -2.10
N ASP A 55 -23.27 -9.82 -1.92
CA ASP A 55 -23.26 -11.19 -1.37
C ASP A 55 -22.43 -12.13 -2.26
N GLN A 56 -22.63 -12.08 -3.58
CA GLN A 56 -21.84 -12.88 -4.54
C GLN A 56 -20.35 -12.53 -4.52
N TRP A 57 -20.01 -11.25 -4.34
CA TRP A 57 -18.62 -10.82 -4.17
C TRP A 57 -18.01 -11.37 -2.87
N GLY A 58 -18.77 -11.36 -1.77
CA GLY A 58 -18.40 -12.03 -0.52
C GLY A 58 -18.17 -13.53 -0.69
N GLU A 59 -19.05 -14.23 -1.40
CA GLU A 59 -18.88 -15.67 -1.71
C GLU A 59 -17.65 -15.94 -2.59
N MET A 60 -17.35 -15.05 -3.54
CA MET A 60 -16.11 -15.13 -4.33
C MET A 60 -14.88 -15.00 -3.43
N TRP A 61 -14.86 -14.03 -2.51
CA TRP A 61 -13.74 -13.86 -1.59
C TRP A 61 -13.60 -15.01 -0.60
N LYS A 62 -14.71 -15.55 -0.11
CA LYS A 62 -14.73 -16.79 0.68
C LYS A 62 -14.08 -17.95 -0.08
N TYR A 63 -14.44 -18.14 -1.35
CA TYR A 63 -13.84 -19.19 -2.18
C TYR A 63 -12.31 -19.02 -2.33
N VAL A 64 -11.83 -17.79 -2.53
CA VAL A 64 -10.39 -17.49 -2.58
C VAL A 64 -9.73 -17.79 -1.24
N ALA A 65 -10.34 -17.37 -0.12
CA ALA A 65 -9.85 -17.65 1.22
C ALA A 65 -9.74 -19.16 1.49
N GLU A 66 -10.78 -19.95 1.16
CA GLU A 66 -10.76 -21.42 1.28
C GLU A 66 -9.60 -22.04 0.50
N ARG A 67 -9.32 -21.53 -0.71
CA ARG A 67 -8.27 -22.05 -1.58
C ARG A 67 -6.87 -21.82 -1.03
N PHE A 68 -6.65 -20.68 -0.39
CA PHE A 68 -5.34 -20.28 0.09
C PHE A 68 -5.14 -20.53 1.58
N LYS A 69 -6.14 -20.95 2.35
CA LYS A 69 -6.08 -20.95 3.82
C LYS A 69 -4.84 -21.60 4.46
N ASP A 70 -4.30 -22.64 3.83
CA ASP A 70 -3.13 -23.40 4.31
C ASP A 70 -1.79 -22.95 3.69
N ARG A 71 -1.72 -21.75 3.10
CA ARG A 71 -0.52 -21.20 2.42
C ARG A 71 0.13 -20.08 3.24
N PRO A 72 1.11 -20.37 4.12
CA PRO A 72 1.68 -19.38 5.03
C PRO A 72 2.38 -18.21 4.34
N GLU A 73 2.75 -18.36 3.06
CA GLU A 73 3.32 -17.29 2.25
C GLU A 73 2.30 -16.23 1.78
N VAL A 74 1.00 -16.49 1.93
CA VAL A 74 -0.07 -15.53 1.60
C VAL A 74 -0.35 -14.67 2.82
N LEU A 75 0.10 -13.41 2.77
CA LEU A 75 -0.04 -12.45 3.85
C LEU A 75 -1.50 -12.13 4.18
N GLY A 76 -2.34 -11.94 3.16
CA GLY A 76 -3.73 -11.55 3.35
C GLY A 76 -4.49 -11.34 2.04
N ILE A 77 -5.69 -10.77 2.17
CA ILE A 77 -6.61 -10.44 1.10
C ILE A 77 -6.90 -8.94 1.16
N GLU A 78 -6.65 -8.21 0.08
CA GLU A 78 -7.10 -6.84 -0.10
C GLU A 78 -8.45 -6.84 -0.80
N LEU A 79 -9.46 -6.28 -0.13
CA LEU A 79 -10.85 -6.45 -0.54
C LEU A 79 -11.09 -5.90 -1.94
N ILE A 80 -10.63 -4.67 -2.20
CA ILE A 80 -10.77 -3.99 -3.48
C ILE A 80 -9.68 -2.94 -3.65
N ASN A 81 -9.17 -2.82 -4.87
CA ASN A 81 -8.26 -1.76 -5.28
C ASN A 81 -9.04 -0.46 -5.58
N GLU A 82 -8.60 0.66 -5.01
CA GLU A 82 -9.10 2.02 -5.30
C GLU A 82 -10.64 2.14 -5.38
N PRO A 83 -11.36 1.87 -4.28
CA PRO A 83 -12.82 1.95 -4.27
C PRO A 83 -13.31 3.37 -4.59
N PHE A 84 -14.36 3.47 -5.40
CA PHE A 84 -15.00 4.75 -5.71
C PHE A 84 -16.28 4.97 -4.90
N ALA A 85 -16.65 6.24 -4.74
CA ALA A 85 -17.61 6.70 -3.74
C ALA A 85 -19.05 6.17 -3.87
N GLY A 86 -19.48 5.79 -5.08
CA GLY A 86 -20.88 5.48 -5.38
C GLY A 86 -21.61 6.64 -6.06
N ASP A 87 -22.92 6.77 -5.80
CA ASP A 87 -23.82 7.69 -6.52
C ASP A 87 -23.67 9.13 -6.05
N LEU A 88 -22.62 9.80 -6.52
CA LEU A 88 -22.35 11.20 -6.24
C LEU A 88 -23.38 12.18 -6.84
N TYR A 89 -24.25 11.73 -7.76
CA TYR A 89 -25.23 12.59 -8.43
C TYR A 89 -26.46 12.82 -7.55
N HIS A 90 -26.92 11.79 -6.85
CA HIS A 90 -28.00 11.91 -5.88
C HIS A 90 -27.48 12.16 -4.46
N HIS A 91 -26.25 11.73 -4.15
CA HIS A 91 -25.61 11.86 -2.83
C HIS A 91 -24.22 12.52 -2.92
N PRO A 92 -24.13 13.80 -3.31
CA PRO A 92 -22.84 14.46 -3.57
C PRO A 92 -21.90 14.55 -2.36
N LEU A 93 -22.42 14.42 -1.13
CA LEU A 93 -21.61 14.43 0.08
C LEU A 93 -20.76 13.16 0.26
N LEU A 94 -21.02 12.09 -0.50
CA LEU A 94 -20.16 10.89 -0.53
C LEU A 94 -18.73 11.24 -0.98
N MET A 95 -18.59 12.24 -1.85
CA MET A 95 -17.30 12.72 -2.35
C MET A 95 -16.53 13.57 -1.33
N VAL A 96 -17.17 14.04 -0.25
CA VAL A 96 -16.50 14.82 0.78
C VAL A 96 -15.83 13.84 1.75
N PRO A 97 -14.49 13.76 1.79
CA PRO A 97 -13.79 12.76 2.61
C PRO A 97 -13.92 13.06 4.11
N HIS A 98 -13.29 12.22 4.93
CA HIS A 98 -13.12 12.47 6.37
C HIS A 98 -12.71 13.93 6.64
N PRO A 99 -13.27 14.62 7.65
CA PRO A 99 -14.12 14.10 8.75
C PRO A 99 -15.64 14.15 8.50
N SER A 100 -16.10 14.32 7.26
CA SER A 100 -17.54 14.27 6.97
C SER A 100 -18.13 12.92 7.43
N PRO A 101 -19.22 12.89 8.22
CA PRO A 101 -19.83 11.61 8.64
C PRO A 101 -20.61 10.92 7.52
N THR A 102 -20.83 11.61 6.39
CA THR A 102 -21.53 11.08 5.21
C THR A 102 -20.59 10.78 4.06
N ASN A 103 -19.29 10.61 4.35
CA ASN A 103 -18.29 10.21 3.36
C ASN A 103 -18.54 8.77 2.88
N ALA A 104 -18.02 8.42 1.70
CA ALA A 104 -18.22 7.09 1.13
C ALA A 104 -17.66 5.95 1.97
N ASP A 105 -16.51 6.12 2.63
CA ASP A 105 -15.91 5.07 3.47
C ASP A 105 -16.88 4.64 4.58
N ALA A 106 -17.55 5.60 5.22
CA ALA A 106 -18.50 5.34 6.30
C ALA A 106 -19.86 4.83 5.80
N VAL A 107 -20.39 5.39 4.70
CA VAL A 107 -21.77 5.14 4.26
C VAL A 107 -21.88 3.92 3.36
N ASN A 108 -20.90 3.71 2.47
CA ASN A 108 -20.93 2.67 1.45
C ASN A 108 -19.90 1.58 1.71
N LEU A 109 -18.62 1.93 1.95
CA LEU A 109 -17.56 0.93 2.00
C LEU A 109 -17.59 0.11 3.29
N GLN A 110 -17.73 0.72 4.47
CA GLN A 110 -17.72 0.00 5.74
C GLN A 110 -18.80 -1.09 5.81
N PRO A 111 -20.10 -0.80 5.53
CA PRO A 111 -21.12 -1.84 5.57
C PRO A 111 -20.88 -2.97 4.57
N ALA A 112 -20.34 -2.65 3.39
CA ALA A 112 -19.99 -3.65 2.40
C ALA A 112 -18.83 -4.54 2.86
N TYR A 113 -17.78 -3.92 3.42
CA TYR A 113 -16.61 -4.63 3.95
C TYR A 113 -16.96 -5.50 5.14
N ASP A 114 -17.91 -5.08 5.99
CA ASP A 114 -18.41 -5.90 7.10
C ASP A 114 -19.01 -7.24 6.59
N ILE A 115 -19.80 -7.18 5.51
CA ILE A 115 -20.41 -8.37 4.90
C ILE A 115 -19.33 -9.29 4.33
N ILE A 116 -18.37 -8.74 3.58
CA ILE A 116 -17.33 -9.53 2.91
C ILE A 116 -16.38 -10.16 3.94
N ALA A 117 -15.96 -9.39 4.96
CA ALA A 117 -15.10 -9.89 6.01
C ALA A 117 -15.77 -11.05 6.77
N ALA A 118 -17.06 -10.94 7.07
CA ALA A 118 -17.82 -12.05 7.67
C ALA A 118 -17.76 -13.34 6.81
N LYS A 119 -17.96 -13.22 5.48
CA LYS A 119 -17.88 -14.34 4.55
C LYS A 119 -16.48 -14.95 4.47
N ILE A 120 -15.42 -14.12 4.42
CA ILE A 120 -14.03 -14.59 4.47
C ILE A 120 -13.78 -15.38 5.76
N ARG A 121 -14.27 -14.89 6.90
CA ARG A 121 -14.10 -15.55 8.21
C ARG A 121 -14.87 -16.85 8.38
N GLU A 122 -15.86 -17.15 7.55
CA GLU A 122 -16.44 -18.50 7.49
C GLU A 122 -15.43 -19.54 6.95
N ALA A 123 -14.45 -19.12 6.16
CA ALA A 123 -13.47 -19.99 5.50
C ALA A 123 -12.08 -19.96 6.14
N ASP A 124 -11.64 -18.78 6.60
CA ASP A 124 -10.29 -18.52 7.06
C ASP A 124 -10.28 -17.51 8.22
N SER A 125 -9.93 -17.99 9.42
CA SER A 125 -9.84 -17.20 10.64
C SER A 125 -8.49 -16.52 10.88
N ASP A 126 -7.51 -16.71 9.98
CA ASP A 126 -6.12 -16.34 10.24
C ASP A 126 -5.55 -15.24 9.36
N ARG A 127 -5.86 -15.22 8.06
CA ARG A 127 -5.29 -14.23 7.13
C ARG A 127 -5.66 -12.79 7.48
N LEU A 128 -4.74 -11.88 7.18
CA LEU A 128 -5.00 -10.45 7.25
C LEU A 128 -6.06 -10.04 6.20
N ILE A 129 -6.92 -9.10 6.55
CA ILE A 129 -7.87 -8.47 5.62
C ILE A 129 -7.44 -7.02 5.44
N PHE A 130 -6.97 -6.69 4.24
CA PHE A 130 -6.63 -5.32 3.86
C PHE A 130 -7.88 -4.63 3.34
N PHE A 131 -8.15 -3.43 3.87
CA PHE A 131 -9.33 -2.66 3.51
C PHE A 131 -8.95 -1.20 3.27
N ASP A 132 -9.42 -0.69 2.13
CA ASP A 132 -8.99 0.59 1.60
C ASP A 132 -10.16 1.56 1.55
N GLY A 133 -9.88 2.82 1.84
CA GLY A 133 -10.83 3.92 1.65
C GLY A 133 -10.74 4.50 0.24
N VAL A 134 -11.55 5.52 -0.04
CA VAL A 134 -11.43 6.29 -1.29
C VAL A 134 -10.04 6.94 -1.43
N THR A 135 -9.54 7.05 -2.66
CA THR A 135 -8.16 7.49 -2.93
C THR A 135 -7.92 8.98 -2.63
N TRP A 136 -8.94 9.82 -2.48
CA TRP A 136 -8.78 11.26 -2.19
C TRP A 136 -8.96 11.63 -0.70
N GLY A 137 -8.83 10.65 0.20
CA GLY A 137 -8.96 10.83 1.65
C GLY A 137 -7.70 11.38 2.34
N ASP A 138 -7.27 12.60 2.04
CA ASP A 138 -6.02 13.19 2.59
C ASP A 138 -5.97 13.33 4.12
N LEU A 139 -7.13 13.40 4.78
CA LEU A 139 -7.24 13.47 6.23
C LEU A 139 -7.35 12.10 6.91
N GLY A 140 -7.14 11.02 6.14
CA GLY A 140 -7.29 9.64 6.57
C GLY A 140 -8.62 9.05 6.13
N ALA A 141 -8.71 7.72 6.14
CA ALA A 141 -9.94 7.01 5.81
C ALA A 141 -11.07 7.30 6.82
N GLY A 142 -12.30 7.37 6.32
CA GLY A 142 -13.51 7.76 7.04
C GLY A 142 -14.17 6.66 7.87
N PHE A 143 -13.53 5.50 8.03
CA PHE A 143 -14.08 4.35 8.77
C PHE A 143 -14.27 4.63 10.27
N THR A 144 -15.25 3.94 10.85
CA THR A 144 -15.58 3.97 12.28
C THR A 144 -15.14 2.72 13.03
N ASP A 145 -15.02 1.59 12.34
CA ASP A 145 -14.51 0.33 12.85
C ASP A 145 -13.74 -0.43 11.75
N THR A 146 -13.02 -1.51 12.11
CA THR A 146 -12.48 -2.45 11.12
C THR A 146 -13.59 -3.28 10.48
N PRO A 147 -13.39 -3.86 9.28
CA PRO A 147 -14.39 -4.71 8.64
C PRO A 147 -14.89 -5.81 9.58
N ASN A 148 -16.17 -5.77 9.93
CA ASN A 148 -16.82 -6.68 10.87
C ASN A 148 -16.15 -6.76 12.26
N GLY A 149 -15.48 -5.69 12.69
CA GLY A 149 -14.72 -5.65 13.95
C GLY A 149 -13.51 -6.60 13.97
N ASP A 150 -12.98 -6.95 12.81
CA ASP A 150 -11.88 -7.92 12.68
C ASP A 150 -10.56 -7.38 13.25
N GLU A 151 -9.98 -8.13 14.19
CA GLU A 151 -8.72 -7.78 14.87
C GLU A 151 -7.48 -8.00 13.98
N LYS A 152 -7.63 -8.70 12.84
CA LYS A 152 -6.57 -8.96 11.86
C LYS A 152 -6.77 -8.11 10.59
N ALA A 153 -7.49 -7.00 10.71
CA ALA A 153 -7.64 -6.05 9.64
C ALA A 153 -6.43 -5.12 9.51
N VAL A 154 -6.11 -4.74 8.28
CA VAL A 154 -5.02 -3.83 7.93
C VAL A 154 -5.60 -2.70 7.08
N LEU A 155 -5.46 -1.47 7.53
CA LEU A 155 -5.84 -0.31 6.73
C LEU A 155 -4.85 -0.18 5.58
N GLY A 156 -5.31 -0.48 4.37
CA GLY A 156 -4.57 -0.17 3.14
C GLY A 156 -4.81 1.27 2.71
N PHE A 157 -3.82 1.85 2.06
CA PHE A 157 -3.95 3.16 1.43
C PHE A 157 -2.94 3.31 0.31
N HIS A 158 -3.24 4.22 -0.62
CA HIS A 158 -2.37 4.58 -1.73
C HIS A 158 -1.78 5.98 -1.52
N TYR A 159 -0.64 6.27 -2.15
CA TYR A 159 -0.09 7.62 -2.21
C TYR A 159 0.39 7.96 -3.63
N TYR A 160 -0.32 8.89 -4.27
CA TYR A 160 0.01 9.49 -5.56
C TYR A 160 -0.23 10.99 -5.55
N ALA A 161 0.65 11.74 -6.20
CA ALA A 161 0.58 13.19 -6.26
C ALA A 161 0.42 13.66 -7.71
N PRO A 162 -0.81 13.92 -8.21
CA PRO A 162 -2.17 13.76 -7.64
C PRO A 162 -2.67 12.28 -7.61
N PRO A 163 -3.82 11.92 -6.96
CA PRO A 163 -4.88 12.78 -6.40
C PRO A 163 -4.66 13.30 -4.98
N GLN A 164 -3.73 12.73 -4.22
CA GLN A 164 -3.36 13.28 -2.92
C GLN A 164 -2.65 14.62 -3.09
N LEU A 165 -2.86 15.52 -2.13
CA LEU A 165 -2.22 16.84 -2.15
C LEU A 165 -0.70 16.72 -2.01
N ASP A 166 0.05 17.28 -2.98
CA ASP A 166 1.50 17.44 -2.92
C ASP A 166 1.95 18.85 -3.35
N PRO A 167 1.80 19.86 -2.48
CA PRO A 167 2.22 21.21 -2.81
C PRO A 167 3.74 21.44 -2.71
N THR A 168 4.50 20.55 -2.03
CA THR A 168 5.97 20.49 -1.96
C THR A 168 6.38 19.22 -1.17
N SER A 169 7.55 18.64 -1.51
CA SER A 169 8.20 17.37 -1.08
C SER A 169 8.17 16.99 0.42
N GLY A 170 6.99 16.95 1.05
CA GLY A 170 6.83 16.67 2.48
C GLY A 170 5.42 16.26 2.90
N HIS A 171 4.51 15.99 1.96
CA HIS A 171 3.13 15.57 2.27
C HIS A 171 2.93 14.05 2.30
N ALA A 172 3.89 13.23 1.86
CA ALA A 172 3.86 11.80 2.14
C ALA A 172 3.76 11.60 3.67
N GLU A 173 4.62 12.25 4.45
CA GLU A 173 4.56 12.21 5.92
C GLU A 173 3.20 12.67 6.48
N PHE A 174 2.55 13.64 5.84
CA PHE A 174 1.22 14.09 6.25
C PHE A 174 0.16 13.00 6.07
N GLN A 175 0.10 12.38 4.89
CA GLN A 175 -0.83 11.27 4.60
C GLN A 175 -0.57 10.08 5.53
N PHE A 176 0.69 9.66 5.67
CA PHE A 176 1.06 8.59 6.59
C PHE A 176 0.65 8.91 8.05
N LYS A 177 0.85 10.14 8.54
CA LYS A 177 0.37 10.55 9.87
C LYS A 177 -1.14 10.53 9.96
N ALA A 178 -1.86 10.94 8.92
CA ALA A 178 -3.30 10.92 8.89
C ALA A 178 -3.84 9.48 8.97
N GLN A 179 -3.35 8.57 8.11
CA GLN A 179 -3.73 7.16 8.12
C GLN A 179 -3.29 6.47 9.40
N LYS A 180 -2.10 6.76 9.94
CA LYS A 180 -1.63 6.20 11.22
C LYS A 180 -2.55 6.55 12.39
N ARG A 181 -3.15 7.75 12.39
CA ARG A 181 -4.16 8.12 13.39
C ARG A 181 -5.45 7.30 13.22
N VAL A 182 -5.88 7.07 11.99
CA VAL A 182 -7.03 6.22 11.69
C VAL A 182 -6.76 4.78 12.12
N ALA A 183 -5.67 4.16 11.65
CA ALA A 183 -5.28 2.80 12.03
C ALA A 183 -5.19 2.61 13.55
N LYS A 184 -4.60 3.57 14.28
CA LYS A 184 -4.58 3.55 15.76
C LYS A 184 -5.97 3.63 16.38
N LYS A 185 -6.86 4.46 15.83
CA LYS A 185 -8.26 4.57 16.30
C LYS A 185 -9.01 3.25 16.07
N LEU A 186 -8.80 2.62 14.91
CA LEU A 186 -9.43 1.35 14.52
C LEU A 186 -8.76 0.13 15.18
N LYS A 187 -7.57 0.29 15.76
CA LYS A 187 -6.71 -0.80 16.25
C LYS A 187 -6.33 -1.80 15.14
N SER A 188 -6.12 -1.29 13.93
CA SER A 188 -5.73 -2.08 12.77
C SER A 188 -4.22 -2.02 12.52
N GLY A 189 -3.71 -2.95 11.71
CA GLY A 189 -2.46 -2.72 10.99
C GLY A 189 -2.59 -1.57 9.99
N MET A 190 -1.47 -1.18 9.37
CA MET A 190 -1.45 -0.20 8.28
C MET A 190 -0.41 -0.59 7.23
N PHE A 191 -0.74 -0.43 5.95
CA PHE A 191 0.14 -0.78 4.83
C PHE A 191 -0.09 0.20 3.67
N LEU A 192 0.97 0.72 3.06
CA LEU A 192 0.87 1.51 1.82
C LEU A 192 0.86 0.52 0.64
N THR A 193 -0.32 0.12 0.19
CA THR A 193 -0.48 -0.96 -0.79
C THR A 193 -0.09 -0.53 -2.20
N GLU A 194 -0.06 0.77 -2.47
CA GLU A 194 0.34 1.30 -3.76
C GLU A 194 0.96 2.71 -3.68
N THR A 195 2.04 2.92 -4.43
CA THR A 195 2.64 4.24 -4.61
C THR A 195 3.58 4.28 -5.81
N SER A 196 3.94 5.48 -6.24
CA SER A 196 4.94 5.67 -7.30
C SER A 196 6.35 5.28 -6.83
N GLN A 197 7.13 4.73 -7.76
CA GLN A 197 8.50 4.32 -7.52
C GLN A 197 9.53 5.33 -8.05
N PRO A 198 10.78 5.31 -7.56
CA PRO A 198 11.84 6.19 -8.05
C PRO A 198 12.27 5.81 -9.47
N ASP A 199 11.69 6.45 -10.48
CA ASP A 199 11.95 6.22 -11.91
C ASP A 199 13.00 7.17 -12.52
N GLY A 200 13.76 7.88 -11.67
CA GLY A 200 14.72 8.93 -12.05
C GLY A 200 14.08 10.26 -12.48
N LYS A 201 12.74 10.34 -12.51
CA LYS A 201 11.96 11.58 -12.74
C LYS A 201 11.13 11.94 -11.51
N ASN A 202 10.75 10.93 -10.72
CA ASN A 202 9.92 11.07 -9.54
C ASN A 202 10.78 11.25 -8.28
N VAL A 203 11.12 12.50 -7.99
CA VAL A 203 11.98 12.90 -6.86
C VAL A 203 11.33 12.69 -5.49
N ASN A 204 10.05 12.33 -5.44
CA ASN A 204 9.29 12.23 -4.20
C ASN A 204 9.67 11.02 -3.35
N PHE A 205 10.18 9.94 -3.93
CA PHE A 205 10.60 8.78 -3.13
C PHE A 205 11.94 9.02 -2.42
N CYS A 206 12.88 9.65 -3.13
CA CYS A 206 14.28 9.82 -2.71
C CYS A 206 14.57 11.15 -2.01
N SER A 207 13.58 12.05 -2.00
CA SER A 207 13.68 13.32 -1.29
C SER A 207 13.56 13.12 0.21
N LYS A 208 14.21 14.00 0.97
CA LYS A 208 14.04 14.06 2.42
C LYS A 208 12.56 14.33 2.73
N GLY A 209 11.94 13.48 3.56
CA GLY A 209 10.50 13.55 3.83
C GLY A 209 9.62 12.95 2.73
N GLY A 210 10.24 12.25 1.79
CA GLY A 210 9.60 11.47 0.76
C GLY A 210 8.93 10.20 1.28
N ILE A 211 8.48 9.34 0.36
CA ILE A 211 7.73 8.11 0.69
C ILE A 211 8.54 7.18 1.61
N GLY A 212 9.82 6.91 1.30
CA GLY A 212 10.65 6.03 2.11
C GLY A 212 10.86 6.55 3.54
N ASP A 213 11.11 7.85 3.70
CA ASP A 213 11.27 8.48 5.03
C ASP A 213 9.94 8.52 5.80
N ALA A 214 8.81 8.77 5.11
CA ALA A 214 7.47 8.77 5.69
C ALA A 214 7.06 7.36 6.17
N ALA A 215 7.40 6.33 5.39
CA ALA A 215 7.21 4.93 5.73
C ALA A 215 8.03 4.52 6.95
N ASP A 216 9.33 4.83 6.97
CA ASP A 216 10.23 4.55 8.09
C ASP A 216 9.73 5.23 9.37
N SER A 217 9.45 6.54 9.34
CA SER A 217 8.96 7.30 10.50
C SER A 217 7.56 6.85 10.99
N SER A 218 6.79 6.23 10.10
CA SER A 218 5.47 5.69 10.43
C SER A 218 5.50 4.21 10.79
N LEU A 219 6.63 3.53 10.64
CA LEU A 219 6.80 2.08 10.80
C LEU A 219 5.80 1.32 9.91
N THR A 220 5.76 1.67 8.63
CA THR A 220 4.74 1.20 7.69
C THR A 220 5.40 0.58 6.47
N SER A 221 5.04 -0.66 6.18
CA SER A 221 5.45 -1.34 4.95
C SER A 221 4.75 -0.76 3.73
N TRP A 222 5.35 -0.95 2.56
CA TRP A 222 4.84 -0.40 1.31
C TRP A 222 5.07 -1.35 0.14
N ALA A 223 4.25 -1.22 -0.90
CA ALA A 223 4.44 -1.83 -2.20
C ALA A 223 4.34 -0.74 -3.26
N GLY A 224 5.27 -0.74 -4.22
CA GLY A 224 5.27 0.24 -5.29
C GLY A 224 4.73 -0.31 -6.60
N TRP A 225 4.24 0.62 -7.42
CA TRP A 225 3.60 0.34 -8.69
C TRP A 225 4.56 0.61 -9.87
N GLU A 226 4.78 -0.32 -10.79
CA GLU A 226 4.45 -1.75 -10.71
C GLU A 226 5.58 -2.61 -11.29
N TRP A 227 5.75 -3.80 -10.72
CA TRP A 227 6.59 -4.83 -11.31
C TRP A 227 5.74 -5.90 -12.02
N LYS A 228 6.05 -6.18 -13.29
CA LYS A 228 5.40 -7.25 -14.06
C LYS A 228 6.37 -7.99 -14.95
N SER A 229 6.16 -9.29 -15.08
CA SER A 229 6.99 -10.20 -15.89
C SER A 229 6.38 -10.56 -17.25
N PHE A 230 5.24 -9.98 -17.62
CA PHE A 230 4.56 -10.27 -18.89
C PHE A 230 4.12 -9.00 -19.65
N CYS A 231 4.15 -9.06 -20.97
CA CYS A 231 3.54 -8.09 -21.88
C CYS A 231 2.28 -8.74 -22.49
N ARG A 232 1.08 -8.19 -22.27
CA ARG A 232 -0.16 -8.65 -22.92
C ARG A 232 -0.81 -7.54 -23.74
N GLU A 233 -0.04 -6.94 -24.64
CA GLU A 233 -0.56 -5.84 -25.44
C GLU A 233 -0.19 -5.95 -26.92
N GLU A 234 -1.15 -5.58 -27.76
CA GLU A 234 -1.00 -5.43 -29.21
C GLU A 234 -0.57 -3.99 -29.54
N GLU A 235 -0.10 -3.77 -30.76
CA GLU A 235 0.35 -2.46 -31.24
C GLU A 235 -0.78 -1.40 -31.08
N GLY A 236 -0.57 -0.41 -30.22
CA GLY A 236 -1.55 0.67 -29.95
C GLY A 236 -2.29 0.60 -28.62
N SER A 237 -1.88 -0.26 -27.69
CA SER A 237 -2.37 -0.26 -26.31
C SER A 237 -1.97 1.01 -25.53
N ASP A 238 -2.82 1.39 -24.57
CA ASP A 238 -2.59 2.53 -23.70
C ASP A 238 -1.40 2.33 -22.74
N ILE A 239 -0.89 3.46 -22.25
CA ILE A 239 0.34 3.58 -21.47
C ILE A 239 0.15 2.93 -20.10
N GLN A 240 0.90 1.86 -19.81
CA GLN A 240 1.22 1.49 -18.43
C GLN A 240 2.73 1.63 -18.24
N VAL A 241 3.12 2.47 -17.28
CA VAL A 241 4.52 2.69 -16.88
C VAL A 241 4.91 1.55 -15.95
N GLY A 242 5.83 0.70 -16.38
CA GLY A 242 6.40 -0.34 -15.51
C GLY A 242 7.62 0.17 -14.74
N GLU A 243 7.98 -0.51 -13.66
CA GLU A 243 9.27 -0.35 -12.98
C GLU A 243 10.43 -0.84 -13.85
N TRP A 244 11.66 -0.43 -13.51
CA TRP A 244 12.85 -0.94 -14.18
C TRP A 244 12.90 -2.47 -14.11
N GLY A 245 13.10 -3.12 -15.26
CA GLY A 245 13.10 -4.58 -15.38
C GLY A 245 11.71 -5.20 -15.56
N ALA A 246 10.64 -4.43 -15.43
CA ALA A 246 9.31 -4.87 -15.81
C ALA A 246 9.20 -5.03 -17.34
N CYS A 247 8.31 -5.93 -17.75
CA CYS A 247 7.84 -6.03 -19.11
C CYS A 247 7.19 -4.70 -19.53
N LYS A 248 7.66 -4.12 -20.64
CA LYS A 248 7.11 -2.85 -21.16
C LYS A 248 5.75 -3.08 -21.80
N THR A 249 4.83 -2.19 -21.49
CA THR A 249 3.47 -2.10 -22.05
C THR A 249 3.27 -0.67 -22.54
N GLY A 250 2.54 -0.50 -23.65
CA GLY A 250 2.34 0.78 -24.32
C GLY A 250 3.64 1.55 -24.63
N TYR A 251 3.66 2.85 -24.31
CA TYR A 251 4.77 3.79 -24.59
C TYR A 251 5.80 3.92 -23.47
N SER A 252 5.95 2.92 -22.60
CA SER A 252 7.00 2.94 -21.56
C SER A 252 8.37 3.26 -22.17
N ALA A 253 9.08 4.23 -21.60
CA ALA A 253 10.39 4.63 -22.08
C ALA A 253 11.35 3.43 -22.09
N ASN A 254 12.35 3.48 -22.97
CA ASN A 254 13.41 2.49 -22.89
C ASN A 254 14.18 2.63 -21.59
N TRP A 255 14.55 1.50 -20.98
CA TRP A 255 15.50 1.48 -19.87
C TRP A 255 16.85 2.02 -20.35
N ASP A 256 17.43 2.93 -19.57
CA ASP A 256 18.72 3.55 -19.86
C ASP A 256 19.88 2.60 -19.49
N GLY A 257 19.96 1.48 -20.21
CA GLY A 257 21.01 0.47 -20.05
C GLY A 257 20.56 -0.82 -19.37
N PRO A 258 21.52 -1.73 -19.10
CA PRO A 258 21.27 -3.06 -18.57
C PRO A 258 21.05 -3.11 -17.05
N GLU A 259 21.19 -1.98 -16.35
CA GLU A 259 21.06 -1.86 -14.90
C GLU A 259 20.11 -0.69 -14.53
N PRO A 260 19.42 -0.75 -13.38
CA PRO A 260 18.64 0.37 -12.87
C PRO A 260 19.54 1.53 -12.42
N SER A 261 19.00 2.75 -12.39
CA SER A 261 19.72 3.91 -11.88
C SER A 261 20.19 3.69 -10.43
N GLU A 262 21.28 4.35 -10.02
CA GLU A 262 21.75 4.29 -8.63
C GLU A 262 20.64 4.70 -7.67
N GLU A 263 19.86 5.73 -8.02
CA GLU A 263 18.71 6.20 -7.25
C GLU A 263 17.64 5.12 -7.06
N PHE A 264 17.27 4.39 -8.11
CA PHE A 264 16.33 3.27 -8.02
C PHE A 264 16.88 2.19 -7.07
N GLN A 265 18.15 1.84 -7.22
CA GLN A 265 18.81 0.81 -6.42
C GLN A 265 18.89 1.18 -4.93
N THR A 266 19.30 2.40 -4.60
CA THR A 266 19.49 2.83 -3.21
C THR A 266 18.17 3.09 -2.49
N SER A 267 17.14 3.50 -3.23
CA SER A 267 15.84 3.86 -2.68
C SER A 267 14.94 2.66 -2.45
N ASN A 268 14.96 1.67 -3.34
CA ASN A 268 14.21 0.41 -3.16
C ASN A 268 15.02 -0.65 -2.41
N GLY A 269 16.34 -0.69 -2.59
CA GLY A 269 17.24 -1.62 -1.91
C GLY A 269 17.65 -1.18 -0.49
N ARG A 270 16.74 -0.56 0.27
CA ARG A 270 17.04 -0.01 1.62
C ARG A 270 17.51 -1.11 2.56
N THR A 271 18.37 -0.75 3.51
CA THR A 271 18.58 -1.56 4.72
C THR A 271 17.37 -1.37 5.62
N TYR A 272 16.76 -2.47 6.09
CA TYR A 272 15.54 -2.41 6.92
C TYR A 272 15.46 -3.59 7.88
N ALA A 273 14.74 -3.40 8.99
CA ALA A 273 14.46 -4.48 9.93
C ALA A 273 13.35 -5.38 9.36
N HIS A 274 13.73 -6.55 8.87
CA HIS A 274 12.80 -7.53 8.30
C HIS A 274 11.94 -8.19 9.39
N PHE A 275 12.53 -8.42 10.55
CA PHE A 275 11.85 -8.90 11.74
C PHE A 275 12.47 -8.26 12.98
N VAL A 276 11.66 -7.89 13.97
CA VAL A 276 12.14 -7.33 15.24
C VAL A 276 11.56 -8.14 16.40
N ALA A 277 12.43 -8.66 17.26
CA ALA A 277 12.06 -9.41 18.45
C ALA A 277 11.64 -8.46 19.59
N GLY A 278 10.62 -7.63 19.34
CA GLY A 278 10.20 -6.58 20.25
C GLY A 278 9.36 -5.49 19.59
N GLU A 279 9.25 -4.36 20.27
CA GLU A 279 8.49 -3.19 19.80
C GLU A 279 9.44 -2.14 19.23
N ILE A 280 9.24 -1.76 17.96
CA ILE A 280 10.06 -0.75 17.29
C ILE A 280 9.67 0.64 17.81
N GLU A 281 10.66 1.40 18.27
CA GLU A 281 10.49 2.80 18.69
C GLU A 281 10.83 3.75 17.55
N GLU A 282 11.90 3.46 16.82
CA GLU A 282 12.37 4.27 15.70
C GLU A 282 13.07 3.38 14.66
N MET A 283 12.82 3.66 13.38
CA MET A 283 13.56 3.08 12.26
C MET A 283 13.82 4.18 11.24
N LYS A 284 15.02 4.19 10.67
CA LYS A 284 15.41 5.19 9.67
C LYS A 284 16.49 4.65 8.75
N TYR A 285 16.32 4.88 7.45
CA TYR A 285 17.38 4.74 6.45
C TYR A 285 17.62 6.07 5.71
N ASP A 286 18.86 6.54 5.70
CA ASP A 286 19.24 7.73 4.91
C ASP A 286 19.65 7.28 3.50
N VAL A 287 18.87 7.65 2.48
CA VAL A 287 19.14 7.23 1.09
C VAL A 287 20.46 7.76 0.52
N LYS A 288 21.00 8.86 1.07
CA LYS A 288 22.24 9.48 0.58
C LYS A 288 23.47 8.85 1.22
N THR A 289 23.47 8.71 2.55
CA THR A 289 24.60 8.13 3.28
C THR A 289 24.53 6.61 3.33
N LYS A 290 23.35 6.03 3.10
CA LYS A 290 23.02 4.60 3.23
C LYS A 290 23.08 4.10 4.68
N ASP A 291 23.14 5.04 5.63
CA ASP A 291 23.14 4.73 7.06
C ASP A 291 21.74 4.27 7.48
N PHE A 292 21.71 3.24 8.31
CA PHE A 292 20.51 2.70 8.91
C PHE A 292 20.58 2.78 10.43
N GLU A 293 19.48 3.17 11.05
CA GLU A 293 19.30 3.23 12.50
C GLU A 293 17.99 2.54 12.89
N LEU A 294 18.05 1.71 13.94
CA LEU A 294 16.90 1.04 14.54
C LEU A 294 17.00 1.16 16.06
N THR A 295 15.92 1.58 16.70
CA THR A 295 15.73 1.50 18.15
C THR A 295 14.49 0.67 18.44
N TYR A 296 14.62 -0.33 19.32
CA TYR A 296 13.50 -1.16 19.74
C TYR A 296 13.63 -1.60 21.20
N SER A 297 12.49 -1.83 21.83
CA SER A 297 12.40 -2.44 23.15
C SER A 297 12.24 -3.96 23.01
N VAL A 298 13.05 -4.76 23.71
CA VAL A 298 12.99 -6.23 23.67
C VAL A 298 11.60 -6.72 24.09
N GLY A 299 11.02 -7.62 23.29
CA GLY A 299 9.70 -8.20 23.56
C GLY A 299 9.68 -9.27 24.64
N GLU A 300 8.49 -9.77 24.96
CA GLU A 300 8.35 -10.99 25.77
C GLU A 300 8.62 -12.23 24.89
N GLY A 301 9.51 -13.11 25.35
CA GLY A 301 9.82 -14.38 24.68
C GLY A 301 11.20 -14.43 24.02
N GLU A 302 11.48 -15.54 23.36
CA GLU A 302 12.72 -15.74 22.59
C GLU A 302 12.50 -15.31 21.14
N GLY A 303 13.44 -14.56 20.58
CA GLY A 303 13.41 -14.12 19.20
C GLY A 303 14.74 -13.49 18.77
N VAL A 304 14.95 -13.40 17.45
CA VAL A 304 16.15 -12.80 16.87
C VAL A 304 15.72 -11.69 15.92
N THR A 305 16.11 -10.46 16.20
CA THR A 305 15.89 -9.34 15.28
C THR A 305 16.76 -9.56 14.03
N GLU A 306 16.13 -9.48 12.86
CA GLU A 306 16.77 -9.67 11.56
C GLU A 306 16.74 -8.38 10.75
N ILE A 307 17.91 -7.86 10.41
CA ILE A 307 18.05 -6.62 9.64
C ILE A 307 18.66 -6.97 8.29
N TYR A 308 17.88 -6.80 7.23
CA TYR A 308 18.38 -6.92 5.87
C TYR A 308 19.32 -5.76 5.56
N CYS A 309 20.48 -6.07 4.99
CA CYS A 309 21.50 -5.09 4.65
C CYS A 309 22.16 -5.50 3.33
N ARG A 310 22.18 -4.58 2.36
CA ARG A 310 22.78 -4.83 1.04
C ARG A 310 24.27 -4.43 1.04
N PRO A 311 25.24 -5.35 1.04
CA PRO A 311 26.67 -5.01 1.19
C PRO A 311 27.19 -4.07 0.11
N GLU A 312 26.63 -4.14 -1.11
CA GLU A 312 27.01 -3.29 -2.23
C GLU A 312 26.72 -1.80 -1.97
N HIS A 313 25.87 -1.48 -0.98
CA HIS A 313 25.64 -0.11 -0.54
C HIS A 313 26.79 0.45 0.30
N TYR A 314 27.62 -0.42 0.88
CA TYR A 314 28.68 -0.06 1.82
C TYR A 314 30.04 -0.33 1.17
N ALA A 315 30.55 0.68 0.45
CA ALA A 315 31.75 0.57 -0.38
C ALA A 315 33.01 0.05 0.37
N ASN A 316 33.10 0.32 1.67
CA ASN A 316 34.20 -0.09 2.54
C ASN A 316 33.82 -1.28 3.44
N GLY A 317 32.74 -1.97 3.12
CA GLY A 317 32.15 -3.01 3.95
C GLY A 317 31.15 -2.47 4.97
N VAL A 318 30.39 -3.38 5.58
CA VAL A 318 29.33 -3.06 6.55
C VAL A 318 29.94 -2.82 7.93
N ASN A 319 29.72 -1.64 8.51
CA ASN A 319 30.05 -1.35 9.91
C ASN A 319 28.79 -1.41 10.76
N VAL A 320 28.74 -2.32 11.73
CA VAL A 320 27.59 -2.53 12.63
C VAL A 320 27.98 -2.15 14.05
N VAL A 321 27.21 -1.24 14.64
CA VAL A 321 27.30 -0.86 16.05
C VAL A 321 25.99 -1.23 16.72
N VAL A 322 26.07 -2.05 17.77
CA VAL A 322 24.90 -2.45 18.56
C VAL A 322 25.12 -2.06 20.01
N GLU A 323 24.17 -1.32 20.57
CA GLU A 323 24.13 -0.94 21.98
C GLU A 323 22.97 -1.65 22.68
N GLY A 324 23.21 -2.11 23.90
CA GLY A 324 22.23 -2.85 24.71
C GLY A 324 22.76 -4.21 25.15
N ASN A 325 21.99 -4.94 25.97
CA ASN A 325 22.36 -6.27 26.43
C ASN A 325 22.01 -7.33 25.37
N VAL A 326 22.79 -7.38 24.30
CA VAL A 326 22.56 -8.25 23.14
C VAL A 326 23.86 -8.85 22.61
N VAL A 327 23.71 -9.95 21.90
CA VAL A 327 24.73 -10.54 21.04
C VAL A 327 24.28 -10.35 19.61
N TRP A 328 25.21 -10.02 18.70
CA TRP A 328 24.88 -9.86 17.30
C TRP A 328 25.92 -10.53 16.40
N GLU A 329 25.48 -10.92 15.21
CA GLU A 329 26.32 -11.46 14.15
C GLU A 329 25.92 -10.88 12.78
N TRP A 330 26.88 -10.83 11.87
CA TRP A 330 26.66 -10.45 10.48
C TRP A 330 26.87 -11.67 9.58
N ASP A 331 25.80 -12.14 8.94
CA ASP A 331 25.83 -13.23 7.97
C ASP A 331 25.81 -12.66 6.55
N VAL A 332 27.00 -12.54 5.96
CA VAL A 332 27.18 -12.04 4.58
C VAL A 332 26.42 -12.92 3.58
N GLY A 333 26.33 -14.23 3.81
CA GLY A 333 25.67 -15.15 2.88
C GLY A 333 24.15 -14.98 2.84
N LYS A 334 23.57 -14.50 3.95
CA LYS A 334 22.14 -14.18 4.05
C LYS A 334 21.82 -12.69 3.88
N LEU A 335 22.84 -11.84 3.78
CA LEU A 335 22.70 -10.39 3.72
C LEU A 335 21.94 -9.84 4.94
N ARG A 336 22.20 -10.41 6.13
CA ARG A 336 21.45 -10.11 7.37
C ARG A 336 22.35 -9.91 8.59
N VAL A 337 22.03 -8.88 9.37
CA VAL A 337 22.50 -8.73 10.76
C VAL A 337 21.46 -9.40 11.65
N PHE A 338 21.90 -10.33 12.48
CA PHE A 338 21.08 -10.97 13.50
C PHE A 338 21.42 -10.37 14.86
N VAL A 339 20.41 -9.94 15.62
CA VAL A 339 20.57 -9.40 16.98
C VAL A 339 19.70 -10.21 17.93
N SER A 340 20.34 -10.92 18.85
CA SER A 340 19.72 -11.78 19.86
C SER A 340 19.90 -11.18 21.26
N SER A 341 18.93 -11.40 22.14
CA SER A 341 19.04 -11.04 23.55
C SER A 341 20.29 -11.63 24.20
N GLY A 342 21.01 -10.81 24.97
CA GLY A 342 22.17 -11.23 25.75
C GLY A 342 21.77 -11.92 27.03
N GLU A 343 22.74 -12.49 27.74
CA GLU A 343 22.50 -13.14 29.02
C GLU A 343 21.91 -12.14 30.04
N GLY A 344 20.77 -12.49 30.63
CA GLY A 344 20.08 -11.65 31.61
C GLY A 344 19.32 -10.45 31.02
N ALA A 345 19.19 -10.35 29.70
CA ALA A 345 18.32 -9.37 29.05
C ALA A 345 16.86 -9.57 29.47
N ARG A 346 16.11 -8.48 29.51
CA ARG A 346 14.71 -8.45 29.98
C ARG A 346 13.82 -7.78 28.95
N ALA A 347 12.54 -8.14 28.96
CA ALA A 347 11.53 -7.41 28.22
C ALA A 347 11.56 -5.93 28.63
N GLY A 348 11.53 -5.05 27.64
CA GLY A 348 11.67 -3.59 27.81
C GLY A 348 13.12 -3.07 27.84
N ASP A 349 14.14 -3.93 27.76
CA ASP A 349 15.51 -3.45 27.51
C ASP A 349 15.57 -2.79 26.14
N VAL A 350 16.16 -1.59 26.06
CA VAL A 350 16.26 -0.83 24.81
C VAL A 350 17.52 -1.19 24.06
N ILE A 351 17.36 -1.59 22.80
CA ILE A 351 18.45 -1.94 21.88
C ILE A 351 18.52 -0.88 20.79
N LYS A 352 19.74 -0.46 20.47
CA LYS A 352 20.02 0.45 19.36
C LYS A 352 20.98 -0.21 18.39
N VAL A 353 20.61 -0.23 17.12
CA VAL A 353 21.44 -0.75 16.04
C VAL A 353 21.72 0.38 15.06
N LYS A 354 22.98 0.55 14.71
CA LYS A 354 23.41 1.46 13.66
C LYS A 354 24.27 0.71 12.65
N ILE A 355 23.92 0.82 11.38
CA ILE A 355 24.65 0.22 10.26
C ILE A 355 25.10 1.35 9.33
N THR A 356 26.41 1.45 9.10
CA THR A 356 27.02 2.49 8.27
C THR A 356 28.03 1.91 7.31
N ASN A 357 28.55 2.74 6.40
CA ASN A 357 29.72 2.38 5.61
C ASN A 357 30.95 2.21 6.52
N GLY A 358 31.81 1.24 6.19
CA GLY A 358 33.09 1.01 6.85
C GLY A 358 34.03 2.20 6.72
N ILE A 359 34.98 2.29 7.66
CA ILE A 359 36.06 3.28 7.64
C ILE A 359 37.17 2.83 6.70
#